data_AF-A0A553IFP4-F1
#
_entry.id   AF-A0A553IFP4-F1
#
_cell.length_a   1.000
_cell.length_b   1.000
_cell.length_c   1.000
_cell.angle_alpha   90.00
_cell.angle_beta   90.00
_cell.angle_gamma   90.00
#
_symmetry.space_group_name_H-M   'P 1'
#
loop_
_entity.id
_entity.type
_entity.pdbx_description
1 polymer ?
#
loop_
_entity_poly.entity_id
_entity_poly.type
_entity_poly.pdbx_seq_one_letter_code
_entity_poly.pdbx_strand_id
1 'polypeptide(L)'
;MVDFTTLPFAVQVHVAQESNVLVGIHGAGLAHSMFMRQGAGAVVEILPRGFEHRGFRNIAAIRNLGYFCTHAKIISSEEWNPGEVVKRIEVEVEREDPQNDGHSNTTTTGELGRRDEWYVMDIEIEEDGFFEITETGIKSRMTKDRGH
;
A
#
# COMPACT_ATOMS: atom_id res chain seq x y z
N MET A 1 0.37 5.40 11.69
CA MET A 1 -0.28 5.02 10.42
C MET A 1 -1.58 5.81 10.30
N VAL A 2 -1.99 6.25 9.11
CA VAL A 2 -3.24 7.02 8.91
C VAL A 2 -4.23 6.14 8.15
N ASP A 3 -5.46 6.02 8.64
CA ASP A 3 -6.53 5.33 7.92
C ASP A 3 -7.20 6.29 6.93
N PHE A 4 -7.08 6.01 5.63
CA PHE A 4 -7.63 6.86 4.58
C PHE A 4 -9.14 6.69 4.41
N THR A 5 -9.74 5.58 4.88
CA THR A 5 -11.16 5.28 4.69
C THR A 5 -12.06 6.19 5.53
N THR A 6 -11.54 6.70 6.64
CA THR A 6 -12.25 7.60 7.57
C THR A 6 -12.06 9.08 7.21
N LEU A 7 -11.19 9.40 6.25
CA LEU A 7 -10.87 10.78 5.89
C LEU A 7 -11.71 11.28 4.71
N PRO A 8 -12.20 12.53 4.74
CA PRO A 8 -12.73 13.18 3.56
C PRO A 8 -11.69 13.23 2.44
N PHE A 9 -12.12 13.10 1.17
CA PHE A 9 -11.21 13.05 0.03
C PHE A 9 -10.20 14.21 -0.03
N ALA A 10 -10.64 15.44 0.27
CA ALA A 10 -9.75 16.60 0.31
C ALA A 10 -8.62 16.44 1.34
N VAL A 11 -8.92 15.81 2.49
CA VAL A 11 -7.94 15.52 3.53
C VAL A 11 -7.00 14.40 3.08
N GLN A 12 -7.51 13.36 2.43
CA GLN A 12 -6.66 12.30 1.84
C GLN A 12 -5.65 12.87 0.84
N VAL A 13 -6.08 13.80 -0.02
CA VAL A 13 -5.19 14.48 -0.98
C VAL A 13 -4.15 15.33 -0.25
N HIS A 14 -4.55 16.07 0.78
CA HIS A 14 -3.63 16.87 1.58
C HIS A 14 -2.58 16.02 2.30
N VAL A 15 -2.98 14.92 2.93
CA VAL A 15 -2.06 13.96 3.55
C VAL A 15 -1.08 13.41 2.51
N ALA A 16 -1.55 13.04 1.32
CA ALA A 16 -0.69 12.56 0.26
C ALA A 16 0.33 13.63 -0.21
N GLN A 17 -0.09 14.91 -0.30
CA GLN A 17 0.78 16.04 -0.66
C GLN A 17 1.91 16.27 0.35
N GLU A 18 1.61 16.16 1.65
CA GLU A 18 2.56 16.39 2.73
C GLU A 18 3.43 15.15 3.04
N SER A 19 3.11 13.99 2.46
CA SER A 19 3.86 12.75 2.69
C SER A 19 5.22 12.77 1.98
N ASN A 20 6.30 12.52 2.73
CA ASN A 20 7.64 12.31 2.16
C ASN A 20 7.81 10.91 1.55
N VAL A 21 7.14 9.91 2.14
CA VAL A 21 7.16 8.52 1.70
C VAL A 21 5.73 8.01 1.66
N LEU A 22 5.35 7.39 0.55
CA LEU A 22 4.11 6.67 0.40
C LEU A 22 4.42 5.19 0.20
N VAL A 23 3.85 4.33 1.03
CA VAL A 23 3.94 2.88 0.89
C VAL A 23 2.60 2.38 0.34
N GLY A 24 2.64 1.64 -0.77
CA GLY A 24 1.46 1.11 -1.44
C GLY A 24 1.61 -0.38 -1.73
N ILE A 25 0.50 -1.10 -1.62
CA ILE A 25 0.43 -2.55 -1.87
C ILE A 25 -0.31 -2.78 -3.18
N HIS A 26 0.33 -3.44 -4.14
CA HIS A 26 -0.25 -3.95 -5.41
C HIS A 26 -1.40 -3.10 -6.01
N GLY A 27 -1.12 -1.82 -6.29
CA GLY A 27 -2.10 -0.88 -6.88
C GLY A 27 -2.84 0.02 -5.88
N ALA A 28 -3.00 -0.41 -4.62
CA ALA A 28 -3.51 0.43 -3.54
C ALA A 28 -2.51 1.54 -3.21
N GLY A 29 -2.97 2.79 -3.26
CA GLY A 29 -2.11 3.97 -3.09
C GLY A 29 -1.58 4.59 -4.39
N LEU A 30 -1.84 3.97 -5.56
CA LEU A 30 -1.36 4.48 -6.85
C LEU A 30 -1.92 5.88 -7.12
N ALA A 31 -3.21 6.09 -6.89
CA ALA A 31 -3.86 7.39 -7.05
C ALA A 31 -3.24 8.46 -6.14
N HIS A 32 -2.95 8.11 -4.88
CA HIS A 32 -2.32 9.04 -3.93
C HIS A 32 -0.91 9.46 -4.36
N SER A 33 -0.16 8.60 -5.05
CA SER A 33 1.17 8.96 -5.60
C SER A 33 1.13 10.12 -6.60
N MET A 34 -0.01 10.34 -7.29
CA MET A 34 -0.18 11.50 -8.18
C MET A 34 -0.21 12.82 -7.40
N PHE A 35 -0.73 12.80 -6.17
CA PHE A 35 -0.90 13.97 -5.34
C PHE A 35 0.34 14.29 -4.48
N MET A 36 1.29 13.37 -4.36
CA MET A 36 2.56 13.64 -3.66
C MET A 36 3.29 14.87 -4.23
N ARG A 37 4.04 15.56 -3.35
CA ARG A 37 4.86 16.71 -3.74
C ARG A 37 5.92 16.30 -4.76
N GLN A 38 5.82 16.89 -5.96
CA GLN A 38 6.68 16.60 -7.09
C GLN A 38 8.16 16.83 -6.75
N GLY A 39 9.05 15.91 -7.15
CA GLY A 39 10.49 16.02 -6.91
C GLY A 39 10.96 15.72 -5.48
N ALA A 40 10.03 15.70 -4.51
CA ALA A 40 10.35 15.69 -3.09
C ALA A 40 9.92 14.42 -2.36
N GLY A 41 8.99 13.62 -2.90
CA GLY A 41 8.53 12.36 -2.29
C GLY A 41 9.18 11.07 -2.85
N ALA A 42 9.02 9.97 -2.13
CA ALA A 42 9.34 8.62 -2.59
C ALA A 42 8.14 7.68 -2.45
N VAL A 43 8.06 6.70 -3.35
CA VAL A 43 7.09 5.62 -3.34
C VAL A 43 7.81 4.32 -3.03
N VAL A 44 7.23 3.54 -2.13
CA VAL A 44 7.58 2.14 -1.86
C VAL A 44 6.41 1.28 -2.30
N GLU A 45 6.62 0.41 -3.29
CA GLU A 45 5.60 -0.51 -3.80
C GLU A 45 5.87 -1.94 -3.33
N ILE A 46 4.88 -2.59 -2.72
CA ILE A 46 4.92 -4.00 -2.37
C ILE A 46 4.09 -4.75 -3.40
N LEU A 47 4.76 -5.56 -4.23
CA LEU A 47 4.14 -6.34 -5.31
C LEU A 47 3.96 -7.79 -4.89
N PRO A 48 2.94 -8.52 -5.39
CA PRO A 48 2.87 -9.95 -5.20
C PRO A 48 3.97 -10.63 -6.02
N ARG A 49 4.61 -11.67 -5.49
CA ARG A 49 5.69 -12.40 -6.19
C ARG A 49 5.20 -12.89 -7.55
N GLY A 50 5.99 -12.64 -8.60
CA GLY A 50 5.66 -13.01 -9.97
C GLY A 50 4.87 -11.95 -10.75
N PHE A 51 4.53 -10.81 -10.12
CA PHE A 51 3.88 -9.68 -10.78
C PHE A 51 4.86 -8.52 -11.00
N GLU A 52 4.79 -7.93 -12.20
CA GLU A 52 5.61 -6.79 -12.61
C GLU A 52 4.75 -5.68 -13.23
N HIS A 53 3.74 -5.21 -12.50
CA HIS A 53 3.00 -4.03 -12.91
C HIS A 53 3.86 -2.77 -12.73
N ARG A 54 3.82 -1.88 -13.73
CA ARG A 54 4.70 -0.69 -13.79
C ARG A 54 3.97 0.60 -13.46
N GLY A 55 2.79 0.51 -12.85
CA GLY A 55 1.92 1.66 -12.57
C GLY A 55 2.60 2.70 -11.69
N PHE A 56 3.02 2.31 -10.49
CA PHE A 56 3.71 3.21 -9.58
C PHE A 56 5.05 3.67 -10.14
N ARG A 57 5.81 2.77 -10.77
CA ARG A 57 7.08 3.14 -11.42
C ARG A 57 6.91 4.27 -12.45
N ASN A 58 5.87 4.19 -13.28
CA ASN A 58 5.59 5.20 -14.29
C ASN A 58 5.16 6.52 -13.67
N ILE A 59 4.26 6.51 -12.68
CA ILE A 59 3.85 7.74 -11.99
C ILE A 59 5.02 8.36 -11.24
N ALA A 60 5.81 7.57 -10.53
CA ALA A 60 7.00 8.04 -9.84
C ALA A 60 7.98 8.71 -10.81
N ALA A 61 8.22 8.14 -11.99
CA ALA A 61 9.03 8.78 -13.01
C ALA A 61 8.44 10.12 -13.48
N ILE A 62 7.15 10.18 -13.81
CA ILE A 62 6.46 11.40 -14.25
C ILE A 62 6.49 12.49 -13.17
N ARG A 63 6.36 12.09 -11.90
CA ARG A 63 6.32 12.98 -10.74
C ARG A 63 7.70 13.24 -10.12
N ASN A 64 8.78 12.74 -10.73
CA ASN A 64 10.15 12.83 -10.22
C ASN A 64 10.27 12.37 -8.75
N LEU A 65 9.58 11.28 -8.42
CA LEU A 65 9.60 10.65 -7.10
C LEU A 65 10.67 9.56 -7.08
N GLY A 66 11.20 9.29 -5.89
CA GLY A 66 11.96 8.05 -5.67
C GLY A 66 11.02 6.85 -5.83
N TYR A 67 11.52 5.74 -6.35
CA TYR A 67 10.74 4.53 -6.51
C TYR A 67 11.55 3.34 -6.02
N PHE A 68 10.96 2.59 -5.09
CA PHE A 68 11.51 1.39 -4.49
C PHE A 68 10.42 0.32 -4.51
N CYS A 69 10.78 -0.94 -4.75
CA CYS A 69 9.81 -2.01 -4.72
C CYS A 69 10.40 -3.29 -4.15
N THR A 70 9.52 -4.11 -3.57
CA THR A 70 9.82 -5.48 -3.14
C THR A 70 8.67 -6.41 -3.51
N HIS A 71 8.94 -7.72 -3.47
CA HIS A 71 7.97 -8.76 -3.78
C HIS A 71 7.60 -9.55 -2.53
N ALA A 72 6.30 -9.56 -2.20
CA ALA A 72 5.71 -10.29 -1.09
C ALA A 72 5.17 -11.66 -1.54
N LYS A 73 5.08 -12.61 -0.61
CA LYS A 73 4.49 -13.93 -0.87
C LYS A 73 2.98 -13.76 -1.07
N ILE A 74 2.44 -14.40 -2.09
CA ILE A 74 0.99 -14.56 -2.24
C ILE A 74 0.53 -15.62 -1.24
N ILE A 75 -0.50 -15.30 -0.46
CA ILE A 75 -1.16 -16.24 0.44
C ILE A 75 -2.58 -16.51 -0.05
N SER A 76 -3.08 -17.72 0.17
CA SER A 76 -4.48 -18.04 -0.13
C SER A 76 -5.37 -17.54 1.01
N SER A 77 -6.65 -17.34 0.71
CA SER A 77 -7.63 -16.88 1.71
C SER A 77 -7.77 -17.88 2.88
N GLU A 78 -7.45 -19.15 2.66
CA GLU A 78 -7.41 -20.19 3.70
C GLU A 78 -6.15 -20.17 4.58
N GLU A 79 -5.03 -19.64 4.06
CA GLU A 79 -3.80 -19.41 4.84
C GLU A 79 -3.88 -18.11 5.67
N TRP A 80 -4.79 -17.20 5.32
CA TRP A 80 -5.01 -15.95 6.05
C TRP A 80 -5.69 -16.20 7.40
N ASN A 81 -4.93 -16.05 8.49
CA ASN A 81 -5.43 -16.14 9.85
C ASN A 81 -5.44 -14.75 10.53
N PRO A 82 -6.52 -13.96 10.38
CA PRO A 82 -6.58 -12.60 10.95
C PRO A 82 -6.45 -12.63 12.49
N GLY A 83 -6.84 -13.72 13.14
CA GLY A 83 -6.76 -13.87 14.60
C GLY A 83 -5.33 -13.93 15.16
N GLU A 84 -4.32 -14.17 14.33
CA GLU A 84 -2.91 -14.13 14.74
C GLU A 84 -2.30 -12.72 14.59
N VAL A 85 -2.72 -11.98 13.56
CA VAL A 85 -2.30 -10.59 13.30
C VAL A 85 -2.94 -9.63 14.31
N VAL A 86 -4.24 -9.79 14.58
CA VAL A 86 -4.97 -8.96 15.55
C VAL A 86 -4.40 -9.12 16.96
N LYS A 87 -3.93 -10.30 17.35
CA LYS A 87 -3.25 -10.51 18.65
C LYS A 87 -1.95 -9.71 18.84
N ARG A 88 -1.22 -9.40 17.76
CA ARG A 88 -0.04 -8.52 17.84
C ARG A 88 -0.43 -7.05 17.94
N ILE A 89 -1.53 -6.66 17.31
CA ILE A 89 -2.01 -5.27 17.29
C ILE A 89 -2.76 -4.94 18.59
N GLU A 90 -3.51 -5.87 19.19
CA GLU A 90 -4.22 -5.67 20.48
C GLU A 90 -3.31 -5.36 21.67
N VAL A 91 -1.99 -5.59 21.56
CA VAL A 91 -1.03 -5.19 22.60
C VAL A 91 -0.78 -3.67 22.59
N GLU A 92 -1.13 -2.96 21.52
CA GLU A 92 -1.06 -1.50 21.45
C GLU A 92 -2.37 -0.94 20.90
N VAL A 93 -3.13 -0.28 21.78
CA VAL A 93 -4.35 0.55 21.58
C VAL A 93 -5.62 -0.05 22.19
N GLU A 94 -6.01 0.49 23.35
CA GLU A 94 -7.30 0.27 23.98
C GLU A 94 -8.42 1.12 23.33
N ARG A 95 -9.45 0.41 22.80
CA ARG A 95 -10.90 0.71 22.60
C ARG A 95 -11.31 1.79 21.56
N GLU A 96 -12.48 1.80 20.88
CA GLU A 96 -13.84 1.18 21.03
C GLU A 96 -14.49 0.86 19.64
N ASP A 97 -15.47 -0.07 19.61
CA ASP A 97 -16.30 -0.52 18.46
C ASP A 97 -17.13 0.59 17.77
N PRO A 98 -17.47 0.47 16.47
CA PRO A 98 -18.83 -0.01 16.15
C PRO A 98 -19.04 -0.78 14.81
N GLN A 99 -19.95 -1.76 14.91
CA GLN A 99 -21.06 -2.16 14.03
C GLN A 99 -20.86 -2.55 12.54
N ASN A 100 -21.24 -3.81 12.32
CA ASN A 100 -21.43 -4.61 11.11
C ASN A 100 -22.64 -4.22 10.26
N ASP A 101 -22.45 -3.98 8.96
CA ASP A 101 -23.49 -4.02 7.94
C ASP A 101 -23.11 -4.94 6.76
N GLY A 102 -23.78 -6.09 6.70
CA GLY A 102 -23.61 -7.07 5.63
C GLY A 102 -24.22 -6.58 4.30
N HIS A 103 -23.47 -6.81 3.22
CA HIS A 103 -24.04 -6.84 1.88
C HIS A 103 -23.44 -7.99 1.04
N SER A 104 -24.28 -9.00 0.82
CA SER A 104 -24.14 -10.02 -0.22
C SER A 104 -24.36 -9.41 -1.59
N ASN A 105 -23.62 -9.85 -2.61
CA ASN A 105 -24.11 -9.81 -3.99
C ASN A 105 -23.54 -10.98 -4.81
N THR A 106 -24.45 -11.86 -5.22
CA THR A 106 -24.28 -12.90 -6.25
C THR A 106 -24.55 -12.31 -7.63
N THR A 107 -23.64 -12.49 -8.61
CA THR A 107 -24.02 -12.61 -10.03
C THR A 107 -22.91 -13.31 -10.85
N THR A 108 -23.20 -14.54 -11.27
CA THR A 108 -22.67 -15.26 -12.46
C THR A 108 -23.08 -14.52 -13.75
N THR A 109 -22.41 -14.47 -14.90
CA THR A 109 -21.48 -15.32 -15.67
C THR A 109 -20.98 -14.48 -16.85
N GLY A 110 -19.76 -14.71 -17.34
CA GLY A 110 -19.31 -14.20 -18.64
C GLY A 110 -17.85 -14.50 -18.93
N GLU A 111 -17.60 -15.58 -19.66
CA GLU A 111 -16.29 -16.08 -20.08
C GLU A 111 -15.49 -15.03 -20.89
N LEU A 112 -14.60 -14.32 -20.18
CA LEU A 112 -13.44 -13.64 -20.73
C LEU A 112 -12.26 -14.13 -19.90
N GLY A 113 -11.31 -14.81 -20.55
CA GLY A 113 -10.26 -15.61 -19.92
C GLY A 113 -9.64 -14.97 -18.68
N ARG A 114 -9.49 -15.81 -17.63
CA ARG A 114 -8.81 -15.57 -16.33
C ARG A 114 -8.15 -14.18 -16.28
N ARG A 115 -8.95 -13.16 -15.93
CA ARG A 115 -8.38 -11.91 -15.42
C ARG A 115 -7.74 -12.31 -14.12
N ASP A 116 -6.41 -12.37 -14.10
CA ASP A 116 -5.64 -12.67 -12.89
C ASP A 116 -6.18 -11.78 -11.76
N GLU A 117 -6.72 -12.40 -10.71
CA GLU A 117 -7.42 -11.75 -9.60
C GLU A 117 -6.43 -11.01 -8.67
N TRP A 118 -5.29 -10.59 -9.20
CA TRP A 118 -4.14 -10.08 -8.46
C TRP A 118 -4.42 -8.85 -7.61
N TYR A 119 -5.46 -8.08 -7.94
CA TYR A 119 -5.87 -6.90 -7.20
C TYR A 119 -6.66 -7.21 -5.91
N VAL A 120 -7.11 -8.45 -5.73
CA VAL A 120 -7.78 -8.94 -4.49
C VAL A 120 -6.95 -10.01 -3.76
N MET A 121 -5.73 -10.28 -4.21
CA MET A 121 -4.88 -11.31 -3.60
C MET A 121 -4.22 -10.79 -2.34
N ASP A 122 -4.40 -11.52 -1.24
CA ASP A 122 -3.68 -11.25 -0.01
C ASP A 122 -2.19 -11.55 -0.19
N ILE A 123 -1.37 -10.71 0.43
CA ILE A 123 0.08 -10.86 0.42
C ILE A 123 0.66 -10.84 1.84
N GLU A 124 1.72 -11.60 2.03
CA GLU A 124 2.50 -11.67 3.25
C GLU A 124 3.94 -11.21 2.97
N ILE A 125 4.40 -10.28 3.78
CA ILE A 125 5.79 -9.80 3.76
C ILE A 125 6.39 -9.98 5.15
N GLU A 126 7.61 -10.48 5.19
CA GLU A 126 8.39 -10.56 6.43
C GLU A 126 8.64 -9.16 6.99
N GLU A 127 8.56 -9.03 8.31
CA GLU A 127 8.72 -7.76 9.02
C GLU A 127 10.04 -7.05 8.67
N ASP A 128 11.15 -7.79 8.67
CA ASP A 128 12.47 -7.28 8.29
C ASP A 128 12.49 -6.74 6.85
N GLY A 129 11.84 -7.45 5.92
CA GLY A 129 11.76 -7.04 4.53
C GLY A 129 10.93 -5.78 4.34
N PHE A 130 9.86 -5.62 5.12
CA PHE A 130 9.04 -4.40 5.14
C PHE A 130 9.83 -3.20 5.70
N PHE A 131 10.56 -3.39 6.79
CA PHE A 131 11.37 -2.33 7.39
C PHE A 131 12.52 -1.91 6.48
N GLU A 132 13.25 -2.87 5.88
CA GLU A 132 14.37 -2.57 4.99
C GLU A 132 13.97 -1.67 3.81
N ILE A 133 12.88 -2.03 3.12
CA ILE A 133 12.44 -1.27 1.94
C ILE A 133 11.88 0.10 2.32
N THR A 134 11.16 0.18 3.44
CA THR A 134 10.58 1.45 3.92
C THR A 134 11.69 2.38 4.41
N GLU A 135 12.66 1.86 5.16
CA GLU A 135 13.83 2.62 5.62
C GLU A 135 14.65 3.13 4.44
N THR A 136 14.82 2.32 3.39
CA THR A 136 15.45 2.74 2.14
C THR A 136 14.72 3.93 1.52
N GLY A 137 13.38 3.88 1.45
CA GLY A 137 12.54 4.98 1.00
C GLY A 137 12.75 6.26 1.81
N ILE A 138 12.75 6.16 3.14
CA ILE A 138 12.96 7.27 4.08
C ILE A 138 14.36 7.88 3.91
N LYS A 139 15.41 7.04 3.94
CA LYS A 139 16.81 7.47 3.80
C LYS A 139 17.05 8.21 2.48
N SER A 140 16.39 7.79 1.39
CA SER A 140 16.48 8.46 0.09
C SER A 140 16.04 9.93 0.10
N ARG A 141 15.18 10.31 1.06
CA ARG A 141 14.69 11.68 1.23
C ARG A 141 15.59 12.48 2.16
N MET A 142 16.02 11.87 3.27
CA MET A 142 16.88 12.53 4.26
C MET A 142 18.26 12.92 3.72
N THR A 143 18.80 12.15 2.77
CA THR A 143 20.08 12.49 2.12
C THR A 143 19.95 13.62 1.12
N LYS A 144 18.76 13.82 0.52
CA LYS A 144 18.51 14.85 -0.49
C LYS A 144 18.39 16.25 0.12
N ASP A 145 17.86 16.36 1.35
CA ASP A 145 17.69 17.63 2.06
C ASP A 145 18.99 18.17 2.70
N ARG A 146 20.05 17.36 2.80
CA ARG A 146 21.36 17.77 3.36
C ARG A 146 22.35 18.31 2.32
N GLY A 147 21.91 18.46 1.07
CA GLY A 147 22.74 18.86 -0.06
C GLY A 147 22.49 20.30 -0.54
N HIS A 148 22.33 21.27 0.37
CA HIS A 148 22.28 22.70 0.05
C HIS A 148 23.07 23.51 1.08
#